data_AF-T0ZSX0-F1
#
_entry.id   AF-T0ZSX0-F1
#
_cell.length_a   1.000
_cell.length_b   1.000
_cell.length_c   1.000
_cell.angle_alpha   90.00
_cell.angle_beta   90.00
_cell.angle_gamma   90.00
#
_symmetry.space_group_name_H-M   'P 1'
#
loop_
_entity.id
_entity.type
_entity.pdbx_description
1 polymer ?
#
loop_
_entity_poly.entity_id
_entity_poly.type
_entity_poly.pdbx_seq_one_letter_code
_entity_poly.pdbx_strand_id
1 'polypeptide(L)'
;CGLQAKLSATPTQPGTTYTSLANFPNVNSQGVPQFRSDSVWDYEIGTKNEFFHHRAMFNMTWYFERWMDPQIATNIAGFGFTVNGGDANIYGMETSFRADLGHGFDFATDWGYTHSKFLTNSAIDGIPAGYSVPDTPKVTGSASINYHHYLTDEMTFIGNATY
;
A
#
# COMPACT_ATOMS: atom_id res chain seq x y z
N CYS A 1 13.06 -24.07 18.03
CA CYS A 1 14.35 -24.57 17.51
C CYS A 1 14.40 -24.60 15.99
N GLY A 2 14.53 -23.47 15.29
CA GLY A 2 14.57 -23.53 13.81
C GLY A 2 15.01 -22.27 13.05
N LEU A 3 14.96 -21.07 13.67
CA LEU A 3 15.41 -19.85 13.01
C LEU A 3 16.93 -19.62 13.20
N GLN A 4 17.45 -19.83 14.42
CA GLN A 4 18.88 -19.70 14.71
C GLN A 4 19.75 -20.73 13.98
N ALA A 5 19.27 -21.97 13.79
CA ALA A 5 20.04 -23.02 13.13
C ALA A 5 20.17 -22.83 11.60
N LYS A 6 19.26 -22.06 10.99
CA LYS A 6 19.32 -21.74 9.55
C LYS A 6 20.23 -20.54 9.25
N LEU A 7 20.47 -19.66 10.22
CA LEU A 7 21.43 -18.55 10.09
C LEU A 7 22.90 -18.98 10.31
N SER A 8 23.16 -20.20 10.78
CA SER A 8 24.51 -20.64 11.22
C SER A 8 25.13 -21.76 10.37
N ALA A 9 24.51 -22.18 9.27
CA ALA A 9 24.92 -23.37 8.53
C ALA A 9 25.76 -23.04 7.28
N THR A 10 26.99 -22.57 7.49
CA THR A 10 28.05 -22.70 6.49
C THR A 10 29.17 -23.55 7.10
N PRO A 11 29.55 -24.70 6.51
CA PRO A 11 30.51 -25.59 7.14
C PRO A 11 31.91 -24.96 7.09
N THR A 12 32.52 -24.77 8.26
CA THR A 12 33.96 -24.53 8.39
C THR A 12 34.59 -25.60 9.29
N GLN A 13 35.85 -25.91 8.99
CA GLN A 13 36.61 -27.10 9.37
C GLN A 13 36.64 -27.44 10.88
N PRO A 14 36.96 -28.71 11.24
CA PRO A 14 36.99 -29.15 12.63
C PRO A 14 38.13 -28.47 13.40
N GLY A 15 37.82 -27.71 14.45
CA GLY A 15 38.83 -27.30 15.44
C GLY A 15 38.69 -25.92 16.10
N THR A 16 37.66 -25.13 15.87
CA THR A 16 37.53 -23.81 16.52
C THR A 16 36.25 -23.67 17.33
N THR A 17 36.42 -23.02 18.49
CA THR A 17 35.41 -22.74 19.52
C THR A 17 34.15 -22.10 18.93
N TYR A 18 32.97 -22.54 19.37
CA TYR A 18 31.70 -21.91 19.03
C TYR A 18 31.68 -20.48 19.57
N THR A 19 32.02 -19.49 18.74
CA THR A 19 31.66 -18.10 19.01
C THR A 19 30.24 -17.90 18.50
N SER A 20 29.37 -17.33 19.33
CA SER A 20 28.03 -16.92 18.90
C SER A 20 28.17 -15.74 17.93
N LEU A 21 28.38 -16.02 16.64
CA LEU A 21 28.37 -15.03 15.58
C LEU A 21 26.93 -14.63 15.19
N ALA A 22 26.10 -14.33 16.18
CA ALA A 22 25.19 -13.21 15.99
C ALA A 22 26.05 -11.96 16.13
N ASN A 23 26.83 -11.67 15.09
CA ASN A 23 27.37 -10.35 14.88
C ASN A 23 26.13 -9.47 14.66
N PHE A 24 25.53 -8.96 15.72
CA PHE A 24 24.86 -7.68 15.63
C PHE A 24 25.99 -6.73 15.29
N PRO A 25 26.06 -6.18 14.06
CA PRO A 25 27.06 -5.18 13.78
C PRO A 25 26.76 -4.06 14.77
N ASN A 26 27.62 -3.94 15.78
CA ASN A 26 28.20 -2.68 16.12
C ASN A 26 27.19 -1.54 16.22
N VAL A 27 26.56 -1.38 17.39
CA VAL A 27 25.86 -0.13 17.78
C VAL A 27 26.87 1.03 17.95
N ASN A 28 28.13 0.82 17.59
CA ASN A 28 29.21 1.80 17.43
C ASN A 28 29.44 2.12 15.94
N SER A 29 28.78 3.16 15.44
CA SER A 29 29.27 4.09 14.40
C SER A 29 29.93 3.49 13.13
N GLN A 30 29.50 2.32 12.66
CA GLN A 30 29.91 1.74 11.36
C GLN A 30 28.66 1.31 10.59
N GLY A 31 28.03 2.29 9.94
CA GLY A 31 26.94 2.11 8.99
C GLY A 31 25.57 1.94 9.63
N VAL A 32 24.77 3.00 9.61
CA VAL A 32 23.30 2.88 9.58
C VAL A 32 22.96 1.72 8.63
N PRO A 33 22.10 0.74 8.97
CA PRO A 33 21.74 -0.31 8.03
C PRO A 33 21.25 0.34 6.75
N GLN A 34 22.10 0.30 5.72
CA GLN A 34 21.82 0.90 4.44
C GLN A 34 20.94 -0.11 3.73
N PHE A 35 19.64 0.14 3.76
CA PHE A 35 18.74 -0.46 2.81
C PHE A 35 19.19 -0.06 1.39
N ARG A 36 19.02 -0.98 0.44
CA ARG A 36 19.19 -0.70 -0.97
C ARG A 36 17.99 0.09 -1.49
N SER A 37 18.16 0.77 -2.62
CA SER A 37 17.03 1.33 -3.35
C SER A 37 16.01 0.23 -3.64
N ASP A 38 14.74 0.54 -3.44
CA ASP A 38 13.65 -0.24 -3.97
C ASP A 38 13.37 0.16 -5.43
N SER A 39 12.51 -0.61 -6.10
CA SER A 39 12.02 -0.24 -7.44
C SER A 39 10.62 -0.80 -7.68
N VAL A 40 9.80 -0.07 -8.45
CA VAL A 40 8.42 -0.44 -8.77
C VAL A 40 8.23 -0.41 -10.28
N TRP A 41 7.64 -1.48 -10.82
CA TRP A 41 7.02 -1.46 -12.15
C TRP A 41 5.53 -1.35 -11.99
N ASP A 42 4.90 -0.42 -12.68
CA ASP A 42 3.45 -0.20 -12.68
C ASP A 42 2.90 -0.30 -14.10
N TYR A 43 1.77 -0.99 -14.22
CA TYR A 43 1.04 -1.22 -15.45
C TYR A 43 -0.43 -0.87 -15.23
N GLU A 44 -0.89 0.19 -15.89
CA GLU A 44 -2.27 0.65 -15.79
C GLU A 44 -3.02 0.54 -17.11
N ILE A 45 -4.30 0.21 -17.02
CA ILE A 45 -5.25 0.31 -18.11
C ILE A 45 -6.56 0.89 -17.58
N GLY A 46 -7.11 1.88 -18.28
CA GLY A 46 -8.30 2.55 -17.80
C GLY A 46 -9.10 3.26 -18.87
N THR A 47 -10.25 3.77 -18.45
CA THR A 47 -11.18 4.53 -19.28
C THR A 47 -11.58 5.80 -18.55
N LYS A 48 -11.76 6.87 -19.33
CA LYS A 48 -12.31 8.14 -18.86
C LYS A 48 -13.49 8.47 -19.75
N ASN A 49 -14.65 8.59 -19.15
CA ASN A 49 -15.91 8.65 -19.87
C ASN A 49 -16.71 9.84 -19.39
N GLU A 50 -17.38 10.46 -20.34
CA GLU A 50 -18.27 11.59 -20.12
C GLU A 50 -19.60 11.32 -20.80
N PHE A 51 -20.69 11.62 -20.11
CA PHE A 51 -22.05 11.38 -20.57
C PHE A 51 -22.92 12.62 -20.37
N PHE A 52 -24.01 12.68 -21.14
CA PHE A 52 -25.07 13.66 -20.99
C PHE A 52 -24.61 15.13 -21.08
N HIS A 53 -23.69 15.44 -22.00
CA HIS A 53 -23.07 16.76 -22.15
C HIS A 53 -22.37 17.23 -20.85
N HIS A 54 -21.35 16.49 -20.41
CA HIS A 54 -20.57 16.76 -19.20
C HIS A 54 -21.34 16.67 -17.88
N ARG A 55 -22.59 16.16 -17.86
CA ARG A 55 -23.38 16.04 -16.62
C ARG A 55 -23.07 14.78 -15.81
N ALA A 56 -22.43 13.78 -16.41
CA ALA A 56 -21.90 12.64 -15.66
C ALA A 56 -20.51 12.26 -16.15
N MET A 57 -19.61 11.98 -15.22
CA MET A 57 -18.24 11.58 -15.47
C MET A 57 -17.96 10.27 -14.75
N PHE A 58 -17.43 9.30 -15.48
CA PHE A 58 -17.06 7.98 -14.97
C PHE A 58 -15.64 7.65 -15.38
N ASN A 59 -14.77 7.45 -14.39
CA ASN A 59 -13.40 7.00 -14.61
C ASN A 59 -13.21 5.66 -13.92
N MET A 60 -12.47 4.77 -14.58
CA MET A 60 -12.13 3.46 -14.05
C MET A 60 -10.74 3.08 -14.53
N THR A 61 -9.90 2.60 -13.62
CA THR A 61 -8.55 2.12 -13.91
C THR A 61 -8.33 0.79 -13.22
N TRP A 62 -7.68 -0.14 -13.89
CA TRP A 62 -7.08 -1.34 -13.31
C TRP A 62 -5.57 -1.17 -13.36
N TYR A 63 -4.91 -1.59 -12.29
CA TYR A 63 -3.46 -1.47 -12.16
C TYR A 63 -2.85 -2.79 -11.67
N PHE A 64 -1.59 -2.99 -12.04
CA PHE A 64 -0.74 -4.05 -11.54
C PHE A 64 0.65 -3.49 -11.29
N GLU A 65 1.11 -3.62 -10.06
CA GLU A 65 2.42 -3.19 -9.61
C GLU A 65 3.26 -4.39 -9.16
N ARG A 66 4.54 -4.35 -9.49
CA ARG A 66 5.57 -5.23 -8.94
C ARG A 66 6.60 -4.38 -8.21
N TRP A 67 6.62 -4.50 -6.89
CA TRP A 67 7.54 -3.79 -6.01
C TRP A 67 8.69 -4.73 -5.60
N MET A 68 9.93 -4.34 -5.92
CA MET A 68 11.14 -5.13 -5.67
C MET A 68 11.95 -4.51 -4.55
N ASP A 69 12.43 -5.35 -3.64
CA ASP A 69 13.22 -4.95 -2.46
C ASP A 69 12.59 -3.78 -1.64
N PRO A 70 11.29 -3.82 -1.27
CA PRO A 70 10.60 -2.72 -0.61
C PRO A 70 11.28 -2.30 0.71
N GLN A 71 11.39 -1.01 0.98
CA GLN A 71 11.95 -0.52 2.24
C GLN A 71 10.88 -0.49 3.33
N ILE A 72 10.97 -1.40 4.31
CA ILE A 72 9.98 -1.59 5.37
C ILE A 72 10.57 -1.18 6.72
N ALA A 73 9.82 -0.38 7.48
CA ALA A 73 10.13 -0.09 8.87
C ALA A 73 9.80 -1.30 9.74
N THR A 74 10.76 -1.76 10.53
CA THR A 74 10.62 -2.91 11.43
C THR A 74 11.26 -2.62 12.79
N ASN A 75 10.92 -3.43 13.79
CA ASN A 75 11.54 -3.38 15.11
C ASN A 75 12.43 -4.61 15.29
N ILE A 76 13.73 -4.38 15.48
CA ILE A 76 14.69 -5.44 15.78
C ILE A 76 15.21 -5.20 17.20
N ALA A 77 14.91 -6.14 18.10
CA ALA A 77 15.35 -6.11 19.49
C ALA A 77 15.00 -4.81 20.24
N GLY A 78 13.82 -4.22 19.98
CA GLY A 78 13.34 -3.01 20.66
C GLY A 78 13.72 -1.70 19.97
N PHE A 79 14.53 -1.74 18.89
CA PHE A 79 14.93 -0.56 18.13
C PHE A 79 14.30 -0.55 16.74
N GLY A 80 13.90 0.63 16.27
CA GLY A 80 13.35 0.83 14.93
C GLY A 80 14.45 0.86 13.86
N PHE A 81 14.27 0.09 12.80
CA PHE A 81 15.15 0.04 11.64
C PHE A 81 14.33 0.04 10.35
N THR A 82 14.93 0.50 9.26
CA THR A 82 14.40 0.30 7.92
C THR A 82 15.24 -0.75 7.20
N VAL A 83 14.59 -1.75 6.62
CA VAL A 83 15.23 -2.89 5.95
C VAL A 83 14.55 -3.16 4.61
N ASN A 84 15.24 -3.78 3.65
CA ASN A 84 14.57 -4.28 2.46
C ASN A 84 13.79 -5.55 2.82
N GLY A 85 12.49 -5.56 2.54
CA GLY A 85 11.60 -6.70 2.67
C GLY A 85 11.60 -7.59 1.45
N GLY A 86 10.63 -8.52 1.40
CA GLY A 86 10.42 -9.39 0.24
C GLY A 86 9.73 -8.64 -0.89
N ASP A 87 9.97 -9.07 -2.14
CA ASP A 87 9.24 -8.55 -3.31
C ASP A 87 7.73 -8.66 -3.09
N ALA A 88 6.95 -7.73 -3.63
CA ALA A 88 5.49 -7.73 -3.54
C ALA A 88 4.84 -7.52 -4.91
N ASN A 89 3.69 -8.17 -5.09
CA ASN A 89 2.76 -7.81 -6.15
C ASN A 89 1.54 -7.13 -5.54
N ILE A 90 1.10 -6.05 -6.19
CA ILE A 90 -0.07 -5.28 -5.80
C ILE A 90 -0.91 -5.12 -7.06
N TYR A 91 -2.20 -5.36 -6.98
CA TYR A 91 -3.10 -5.11 -8.11
C TYR A 91 -4.47 -4.72 -7.61
N GLY A 92 -5.18 -4.00 -8.45
CA GLY A 92 -6.45 -3.45 -8.02
C GLY A 92 -7.22 -2.75 -9.11
N MET A 93 -8.27 -2.09 -8.67
CA MET A 93 -9.03 -1.18 -9.49
C MET A 93 -9.43 0.05 -8.69
N GLU A 94 -9.48 1.19 -9.36
CA GLU A 94 -10.00 2.43 -8.83
C GLU A 94 -11.13 2.92 -9.73
N THR A 95 -12.16 3.47 -9.13
CA THR A 95 -13.34 3.96 -9.84
C THR A 95 -13.81 5.26 -9.21
N SER A 96 -14.08 6.26 -10.04
CA SER A 96 -14.69 7.53 -9.63
C SER A 96 -15.92 7.79 -10.48
N PHE A 97 -17.02 8.19 -9.85
CA PHE A 97 -18.23 8.60 -10.55
C PHE A 97 -18.75 9.91 -9.96
N ARG A 98 -19.07 10.87 -10.84
CA ARG A 98 -19.69 12.14 -10.46
C ARG A 98 -20.84 12.43 -11.42
N ALA A 99 -21.96 12.92 -10.89
CA ALA A 99 -23.10 13.27 -11.71
C ALA A 99 -23.93 14.43 -11.12
N ASP A 100 -24.31 15.37 -11.99
CA ASP A 100 -25.45 16.25 -11.78
C ASP A 100 -26.73 15.45 -12.09
N LEU A 101 -27.46 15.08 -11.04
CA LEU A 101 -28.68 14.28 -11.13
C LEU A 101 -29.90 15.13 -11.55
N GLY A 102 -29.74 16.45 -11.65
CA GLY A 102 -30.82 17.40 -11.89
C GLY A 102 -31.59 17.75 -10.61
N HIS A 103 -32.49 18.73 -10.74
CA HIS A 103 -33.34 19.21 -9.63
C HIS A 103 -32.54 19.68 -8.40
N GLY A 104 -31.30 20.12 -8.60
CA GLY A 104 -30.43 20.60 -7.53
C GLY A 104 -29.61 19.53 -6.82
N PHE A 105 -29.59 18.29 -7.33
CA PHE A 105 -28.82 17.20 -6.73
C PHE A 105 -27.50 16.93 -7.46
N ASP A 106 -26.42 16.87 -6.69
CA ASP A 106 -25.09 16.48 -7.17
C ASP A 106 -24.62 15.25 -6.38
N PHE A 107 -24.18 14.21 -7.09
CA PHE A 107 -23.68 12.97 -6.50
C PHE A 107 -22.24 12.72 -6.89
N ALA A 108 -21.44 12.26 -5.94
CA ALA A 108 -20.06 11.82 -6.17
C ALA A 108 -19.73 10.58 -5.35
N THR A 109 -19.00 9.64 -5.94
CA THR A 109 -18.52 8.46 -5.23
C THR A 109 -17.19 7.98 -5.82
N ASP A 110 -16.33 7.49 -4.95
CA ASP A 110 -15.00 7.00 -5.28
C ASP A 110 -14.81 5.66 -4.56
N TRP A 111 -14.25 4.67 -5.25
CA TRP A 111 -14.05 3.31 -4.73
C TRP A 111 -12.70 2.77 -5.18
N GLY A 112 -12.02 2.07 -4.28
CA GLY A 112 -10.79 1.36 -4.53
C GLY A 112 -10.89 -0.09 -4.07
N TYR A 113 -10.34 -1.00 -4.87
CA TYR A 113 -10.06 -2.38 -4.45
C TYR A 113 -8.58 -2.65 -4.64
N THR A 114 -7.92 -3.15 -3.60
CA THR A 114 -6.48 -3.46 -3.62
C THR A 114 -6.23 -4.85 -3.07
N HIS A 115 -5.47 -5.63 -3.82
CA HIS A 115 -4.92 -6.90 -3.38
C HIS A 115 -3.39 -6.84 -3.41
N SER A 116 -2.79 -6.84 -2.24
CA SER A 116 -1.33 -6.83 -2.07
C SER A 116 -0.86 -8.14 -1.44
N LYS A 117 0.26 -8.67 -1.92
CA LYS A 117 0.96 -9.80 -1.29
C LYS A 117 2.46 -9.75 -1.49
N PHE A 118 3.21 -10.07 -0.44
CA PHE A 118 4.62 -10.44 -0.55
C PHE A 118 4.77 -11.77 -1.29
N LEU A 119 5.71 -11.82 -2.23
CA LEU A 119 6.06 -12.96 -3.07
C LEU A 119 7.17 -13.80 -2.45
N THR A 120 8.07 -13.17 -1.69
CA THR A 120 9.21 -13.82 -1.06
C THR A 120 9.19 -13.61 0.45
N ASN A 121 9.79 -14.55 1.19
CA ASN A 121 9.96 -14.40 2.63
C ASN A 121 11.08 -13.39 2.90
N SER A 122 10.88 -12.50 3.86
CA SER A 122 11.96 -11.66 4.38
C SER A 122 12.45 -12.21 5.71
N ALA A 123 13.72 -12.61 5.74
CA ALA A 123 14.37 -13.14 6.94
C ALA A 123 14.66 -12.04 7.98
N ILE A 124 14.62 -10.76 7.56
CA ILE A 124 15.01 -9.61 8.39
C ILE A 124 13.78 -9.03 9.10
N ASP A 125 12.71 -8.72 8.37
CA ASP A 125 11.46 -8.23 8.97
C ASP A 125 10.55 -9.38 9.50
N GLY A 126 10.82 -10.62 9.09
CA GLY A 126 10.10 -11.81 9.54
C GLY A 126 8.75 -12.03 8.84
N ILE A 127 8.42 -11.27 7.80
CA ILE A 127 7.17 -11.37 7.06
C ILE A 127 7.27 -12.54 6.04
N PRO A 128 6.38 -13.54 6.13
CA PRO A 128 6.35 -14.64 5.16
C PRO A 128 5.70 -14.22 3.84
N ALA A 129 6.08 -14.91 2.76
CA ALA A 129 5.39 -14.84 1.48
C ALA A 129 3.90 -15.19 1.64
N GLY A 130 3.06 -14.50 0.87
CA GLY A 130 1.61 -14.66 0.86
C GLY A 130 0.86 -13.74 1.83
N TYR A 131 1.56 -13.09 2.76
CA TYR A 131 0.98 -12.06 3.63
C TYR A 131 0.74 -10.77 2.84
N SER A 132 -0.31 -10.05 3.21
CA SER A 132 -0.60 -8.73 2.64
C SER A 132 0.42 -7.70 3.07
N VAL A 133 0.68 -6.75 2.17
CA VAL A 133 1.45 -5.55 2.51
C VAL A 133 0.69 -4.80 3.60
N PRO A 134 1.34 -4.32 4.68
CA PRO A 134 0.69 -3.55 5.73
C PRO A 134 0.02 -2.30 5.17
N ASP A 135 -1.03 -1.82 5.86
CA ASP A 135 -1.73 -0.57 5.54
C ASP A 135 -2.34 -0.49 4.13
N THR A 136 -2.58 -1.63 3.48
CA THR A 136 -3.32 -1.73 2.21
C THR A 136 -4.72 -2.32 2.46
N PRO A 137 -5.72 -1.52 2.89
CA PRO A 137 -7.09 -2.01 3.03
C PRO A 137 -7.59 -2.56 1.69
N LYS A 138 -8.31 -3.69 1.74
CA LYS A 138 -8.77 -4.36 0.51
C LYS A 138 -9.80 -3.55 -0.27
N VAL A 139 -10.63 -2.80 0.45
CA VAL A 139 -11.68 -1.96 -0.12
C VAL A 139 -11.66 -0.62 0.59
N THR A 140 -11.65 0.44 -0.19
CA THR A 140 -11.83 1.82 0.25
C THR A 140 -12.94 2.45 -0.56
N GLY A 141 -13.61 3.44 0.02
CA GLY A 141 -14.57 4.20 -0.76
C GLY A 141 -15.21 5.32 0.04
N SER A 142 -15.84 6.22 -0.70
CA SER A 142 -16.61 7.32 -0.18
C SER A 142 -17.79 7.61 -1.09
N ALA A 143 -18.85 8.18 -0.53
CA ALA A 143 -19.99 8.66 -1.28
C ALA A 143 -20.49 9.97 -0.69
N SER A 144 -20.90 10.89 -1.56
CA SER A 144 -21.51 12.15 -1.16
C SER A 144 -22.68 12.50 -2.06
N ILE A 145 -23.67 13.13 -1.46
CA ILE A 145 -24.78 13.75 -2.17
C ILE A 145 -24.98 15.16 -1.62
N ASN A 146 -25.09 16.12 -2.53
CA ASN A 146 -25.41 17.50 -2.24
C ASN A 146 -26.77 17.84 -2.82
N TYR A 147 -27.48 18.72 -2.15
CA TYR A 147 -28.73 19.29 -2.61
C TYR A 147 -28.68 20.80 -2.48
N HIS A 148 -29.07 21.52 -3.52
CA HIS A 148 -29.24 22.96 -3.51
C HIS A 148 -30.62 23.34 -4.05
N HIS A 149 -31.31 24.23 -3.36
CA HIS A 149 -32.64 24.70 -3.77
C HIS A 149 -32.80 26.19 -3.47
N TYR A 150 -33.13 26.96 -4.50
CA TYR A 150 -33.46 28.38 -4.34
C TYR A 150 -34.84 28.52 -3.68
N LEU A 151 -34.89 29.11 -2.49
CA LEU A 151 -36.14 29.45 -1.80
C LEU A 151 -36.66 30.82 -2.28
N THR A 152 -35.73 31.75 -2.50
CA THR A 152 -35.94 33.08 -3.11
C THR A 152 -34.70 33.45 -3.92
N ASP A 153 -34.71 34.61 -4.60
CA ASP A 153 -33.54 35.13 -5.33
C ASP A 153 -32.33 35.43 -4.42
N GLU A 154 -32.55 35.49 -3.11
CA GLU A 154 -31.55 35.87 -2.10
C GLU A 154 -31.24 34.73 -1.11
N MET A 155 -32.03 33.64 -1.13
CA MET A 155 -31.91 32.53 -0.17
C MET A 155 -31.86 31.18 -0.85
N THR A 156 -30.83 30.40 -0.52
CA THR A 156 -30.65 29.02 -0.99
C THR A 156 -30.59 28.07 0.19
N PHE A 157 -31.38 27.01 0.13
CA PHE A 157 -31.25 25.86 1.01
C PHE A 157 -30.17 24.92 0.46
N ILE A 158 -29.23 24.50 1.32
CA ILE A 158 -28.16 23.56 0.97
C ILE A 158 -28.18 22.40 1.97
N GLY A 159 -28.11 21.17 1.46
CA GLY A 159 -27.92 19.95 2.25
C GLY A 159 -26.76 19.13 1.71
N ASN A 160 -25.99 18.51 2.60
CA ASN A 160 -24.93 17.56 2.26
C ASN A 160 -25.08 16.31 3.12
N ALA A 161 -24.85 15.14 2.52
CA ALA A 161 -24.56 13.91 3.23
C ALA A 161 -23.32 13.28 2.61
N THR A 162 -22.39 12.84 3.46
CA THR A 162 -21.13 12.23 3.06
C THR A 162 -20.87 11.00 3.94
N TYR A 163 -20.34 9.94 3.34
CA TYR A 163 -19.92 8.71 3.99
C TYR A 163 -18.53 8.31 3.51
#